data_AF-A0A529TBE9-F1
#
_entry.id   AF-A0A529TBE9-F1
#
_cell.length_a   1.000
_cell.length_b   1.000
_cell.length_c   1.000
_cell.angle_alpha   90.00
_cell.angle_beta   90.00
_cell.angle_gamma   90.00
#
_symmetry.space_group_name_H-M   'P 1'
#
loop_
_entity.id
_entity.type
_entity.pdbx_description
1 polymer ?
#
loop_
_entity_poly.entity_id
_entity_poly.type
_entity_poly.pdbx_seq_one_letter_code
_entity_poly.pdbx_strand_id
1 'polypeptide(L)'
;SIQKVQIGQDGIIYAQFADGSTKALYKIPLADVQSPDNLTAMPGNVYVQSTDSGAVHIGFANEGKLGSIVSGALENSNVDIAEELTNMIAAQRSYTANSKVFQTGSDLMDVLVNLKR
;
A
#
# COMPACT_ATOMS: atom_id res chain seq x y z
N SER A 1 24.14 10.13 -29.48
CA SER A 1 23.09 9.21 -28.97
C SER A 1 23.30 8.96 -27.49
N ILE A 2 22.21 8.83 -26.73
CA ILE A 2 22.27 8.42 -25.32
C ILE A 2 22.56 6.91 -25.30
N GLN A 3 23.59 6.49 -24.56
CA GLN A 3 23.92 5.08 -24.39
C GLN A 3 23.32 4.49 -23.12
N LYS A 4 23.22 5.29 -22.05
CA LYS A 4 22.73 4.83 -20.75
C LYS A 4 21.99 5.93 -20.02
N VAL A 5 20.98 5.54 -19.25
CA VAL A 5 20.31 6.42 -18.28
C VAL A 5 20.57 5.86 -16.88
N GLN A 6 20.93 6.74 -15.95
CA GLN A 6 21.17 6.40 -14.55
C GLN A 6 20.41 7.39 -13.66
N ILE A 7 19.85 6.91 -12.55
CA ILE A 7 19.17 7.74 -11.58
C ILE A 7 20.07 7.79 -10.34
N GLY A 8 20.45 9.00 -9.93
CA GLY A 8 21.22 9.22 -8.70
C GLY A 8 20.36 9.06 -7.45
N GLN A 9 21.01 8.91 -6.29
CA GLN A 9 20.31 8.79 -5.00
C GLN A 9 19.59 10.08 -4.57
N ASP A 10 19.98 11.19 -5.18
CA ASP A 10 19.38 12.52 -5.11
C ASP A 10 18.16 12.69 -6.04
N GLY A 11 17.79 11.64 -6.77
CA GLY A 11 16.69 11.65 -7.73
C GLY A 11 17.01 12.34 -9.05
N ILE A 12 18.28 12.69 -9.30
CA ILE A 12 18.68 13.30 -10.57
C ILE A 12 18.85 12.20 -11.62
N ILE A 13 18.17 12.37 -12.74
CA ILE A 13 18.28 11.54 -13.93
C ILE A 13 19.47 12.03 -14.75
N TYR A 14 20.46 11.16 -14.92
CA TYR A 14 21.65 11.39 -15.71
C TYR A 14 21.57 10.60 -17.02
N ALA A 15 21.84 11.28 -18.13
CA ALA A 15 22.07 10.61 -19.42
C ALA A 15 23.57 10.57 -19.73
N GLN A 16 24.05 9.38 -20.06
CA GLN A 16 25.41 9.14 -20.53
C GLN A 16 25.42 9.11 -22.05
N PHE A 17 26.21 10.00 -22.65
CA PHE A 17 26.36 10.12 -24.10
C PHE A 17 27.49 9.25 -24.63
N ALA A 18 27.49 9.02 -25.94
CA ALA A 18 28.50 8.20 -26.62
C ALA A 18 29.94 8.76 -26.56
N ASP A 19 30.10 10.04 -26.21
CA ASP A 19 31.38 10.69 -25.98
C ASP A 19 31.92 10.49 -24.55
N GLY A 20 31.20 9.74 -23.70
CA GLY A 20 31.54 9.52 -22.29
C GLY A 20 31.10 10.63 -21.36
N SER A 21 30.51 11.71 -21.86
CA SER A 21 29.97 12.79 -21.03
C SER A 21 28.67 12.37 -20.36
N THR A 22 28.46 12.86 -19.13
CA THR A 22 27.24 12.64 -18.36
C THR A 22 26.55 13.99 -18.13
N LYS A 23 25.26 14.08 -18.46
CA LYS A 23 24.48 15.30 -18.25
C LYS A 23 23.26 15.02 -17.38
N ALA A 24 23.03 15.88 -16.40
CA ALA A 24 21.79 15.90 -15.64
C ALA A 24 20.64 16.39 -16.54
N LEU A 25 19.58 15.60 -16.64
CA LEU A 25 18.41 15.89 -17.47
C LEU A 25 17.24 16.42 -16.65
N TYR A 26 16.95 15.78 -15.51
CA TYR A 26 15.77 16.07 -14.71
C TYR A 26 15.99 15.62 -13.26
N LYS A 27 15.22 16.17 -12.32
CA LYS A 27 15.22 15.75 -10.91
C LYS A 27 13.82 15.29 -10.54
N ILE A 28 13.68 14.04 -10.11
CA ILE A 28 12.39 13.44 -9.78
C ILE A 28 11.86 14.09 -8.50
N PRO A 29 10.69 14.77 -8.54
CA PRO A 29 10.04 15.26 -7.33
C PRO A 29 9.43 14.10 -6.57
N LEU A 30 9.48 14.18 -5.24
CA LEU A 30 8.77 13.29 -4.32
C LEU A 30 7.64 14.06 -3.65
N ALA A 31 6.63 13.34 -3.21
CA ALA A 31 5.47 13.89 -2.52
C ALA A 31 5.30 13.20 -1.17
N ASP A 32 5.03 13.99 -0.13
CA ASP A 32 4.67 13.53 1.21
C ASP A 32 3.30 14.10 1.61
N VAL A 33 2.59 13.40 2.49
CA VAL A 33 1.31 13.85 3.05
C VAL A 33 1.33 13.69 4.56
N GLN A 34 0.54 14.50 5.25
CA GLN A 34 0.50 14.46 6.71
C GLN A 34 0.03 13.10 7.26
N SER A 35 -0.89 12.45 6.56
CA SER A 35 -1.43 11.14 6.95
C SER A 35 -1.50 10.21 5.74
N PRO A 36 -0.44 9.43 5.47
CA PRO A 36 -0.39 8.46 4.37
C PRO A 36 -1.50 7.41 4.43
N ASP A 37 -1.87 6.97 5.64
CA ASP A 37 -2.92 5.95 5.86
C ASP A 37 -4.32 6.41 5.40
N ASN A 38 -4.53 7.72 5.32
CA ASN A 38 -5.81 8.31 4.92
C ASN A 38 -5.87 8.67 3.43
N LEU A 39 -4.87 8.29 2.63
CA LEU A 39 -4.92 8.46 1.19
C LEU A 39 -6.01 7.59 0.57
N THR A 40 -6.66 8.11 -0.48
CA THR A 40 -7.63 7.31 -1.24
C THR A 40 -6.89 6.44 -2.24
N ALA A 41 -6.94 5.12 -2.05
CA ALA A 41 -6.39 4.15 -2.99
C ALA A 41 -7.19 4.15 -4.30
N MET A 42 -6.47 4.19 -5.42
CA MET A 42 -7.00 4.10 -6.78
C MET A 42 -6.46 2.84 -7.48
N PRO A 43 -7.14 2.36 -8.53
CA PRO A 43 -6.68 1.20 -9.28
C PRO A 43 -5.27 1.41 -9.84
N GLY A 44 -4.40 0.39 -9.72
CA GLY A 44 -3.04 0.42 -10.26
C GLY A 44 -1.95 0.88 -9.27
N ASN A 45 -2.15 0.67 -7.96
CA ASN A 45 -1.20 1.05 -6.91
C ASN A 45 -0.93 2.56 -6.85
N VAL A 46 -1.92 3.37 -7.23
CA VAL A 46 -1.86 4.83 -7.17
C VAL A 46 -2.72 5.32 -6.03
N TYR A 47 -2.30 6.43 -5.42
CA TYR A 47 -2.99 7.05 -4.31
C TYR A 47 -3.30 8.49 -4.66
N VAL A 48 -4.48 8.95 -4.24
CA VAL A 48 -4.91 10.34 -4.38
C VAL A 48 -5.15 10.95 -3.00
N GLN A 49 -4.79 12.22 -2.90
CA GLN A 49 -5.04 13.04 -1.73
C GLN A 49 -6.54 13.06 -1.38
N SER A 50 -6.85 12.75 -0.13
CA SER A 50 -8.19 12.92 0.44
C SER A 50 -8.24 14.16 1.32
N THR A 51 -9.44 14.53 1.78
CA THR A 51 -9.60 15.58 2.81
C THR A 51 -8.90 15.21 4.12
N ASP A 52 -8.83 13.92 4.45
CA ASP A 52 -8.30 13.41 5.72
C ASP A 52 -6.80 13.08 5.67
N SER A 53 -6.20 13.00 4.48
CA SER A 53 -4.75 12.81 4.30
C SER A 53 -3.94 14.10 4.53
N GLY A 54 -4.60 15.26 4.51
CA GLY A 54 -3.96 16.57 4.55
C GLY A 54 -3.36 16.99 3.20
N ALA A 55 -2.63 18.11 3.20
CA ALA A 55 -2.01 18.68 2.01
C ALA A 55 -0.82 17.85 1.49
N VAL A 56 -0.68 17.75 0.16
CA VAL A 56 0.50 17.18 -0.48
C VAL A 56 1.66 18.17 -0.45
N HIS A 57 2.78 17.75 0.12
CA HIS A 57 4.03 18.49 0.16
C HIS A 57 4.98 17.90 -0.87
N ILE A 58 5.37 18.69 -1.86
CA ILE A 58 6.30 18.27 -2.91
C ILE A 58 7.71 18.75 -2.54
N GLY A 59 8.68 17.87 -2.66
CA GLY A 59 10.10 18.17 -2.48
C GLY A 59 10.97 17.24 -3.30
N PHE A 60 12.24 17.12 -2.93
CA PHE A 60 13.17 16.22 -3.60
C PHE A 60 13.76 15.18 -2.65
N ALA A 61 14.39 14.15 -3.20
CA ALA A 61 15.07 13.13 -2.42
C ALA A 61 16.15 13.75 -1.50
N ASN A 62 16.26 13.22 -0.27
CA ASN A 62 17.12 13.71 0.81
C ASN A 62 16.80 15.12 1.34
N GLU A 63 15.62 15.69 1.03
CA GLU A 63 15.17 16.97 1.58
C GLU A 63 14.07 16.78 2.65
N GLY A 64 14.23 17.40 3.82
CA GLY A 64 13.24 17.36 4.89
C GLY A 64 13.00 15.95 5.44
N LYS A 65 11.75 15.46 5.35
CA LYS A 65 11.34 14.10 5.75
C LYS A 65 11.37 13.09 4.60
N LEU A 66 11.75 13.52 3.38
CA LEU A 66 11.74 12.68 2.20
C LEU A 66 12.97 11.77 2.20
N GLY A 67 12.77 10.50 1.84
CA GLY A 67 13.82 9.49 1.75
C GLY A 67 14.77 9.69 0.57
N SER A 68 15.73 8.78 0.44
CA SER A 68 16.62 8.69 -0.72
C SER A 68 16.00 7.81 -1.81
N ILE A 69 16.43 8.00 -3.06
CA ILE A 69 16.03 7.13 -4.18
C ILE A 69 17.08 6.04 -4.36
N VAL A 70 16.65 4.79 -4.50
CA VAL A 70 17.52 3.66 -4.84
C VAL A 70 17.23 3.23 -6.27
N SER A 71 18.14 3.57 -7.20
CA SER A 71 17.99 3.20 -8.60
C SER A 71 18.20 1.70 -8.83
N GLY A 72 17.35 1.09 -9.65
CA GLY A 72 17.47 -0.32 -10.04
C GLY A 72 16.97 -1.32 -8.99
N ALA A 73 16.35 -0.84 -7.91
CA ALA A 73 15.65 -1.66 -6.93
C ALA A 73 14.12 -1.50 -7.09
N LEU A 74 13.38 -2.55 -6.75
CA LEU A 74 11.93 -2.54 -6.65
C LEU A 74 11.54 -2.75 -5.18
N GLU A 75 10.61 -1.94 -4.67
CA GLU A 75 10.08 -2.11 -3.33
C GLU A 75 9.12 -3.31 -3.30
N ASN A 76 9.39 -4.26 -2.41
CA ASN A 76 8.55 -5.42 -2.21
C ASN A 76 7.43 -5.12 -1.20
N SER A 77 6.34 -5.86 -1.29
CA SER A 77 5.27 -5.82 -0.29
C SER A 77 5.84 -6.07 1.11
N ASN A 78 5.37 -5.29 2.08
CA ASN A 78 5.68 -5.46 3.50
C ASN A 78 4.82 -6.55 4.18
N VAL A 79 4.07 -7.33 3.41
CA VAL A 79 3.07 -8.30 3.89
C VAL A 79 3.68 -9.68 4.09
N ASP A 80 3.48 -10.28 5.27
CA ASP A 80 3.78 -11.69 5.53
C ASP A 80 2.57 -12.58 5.23
N ILE A 81 2.69 -13.41 4.19
CA ILE A 81 1.62 -14.29 3.73
C ILE A 81 1.21 -15.31 4.80
N ALA A 82 2.15 -15.78 5.63
CA ALA A 82 1.85 -16.79 6.66
C ALA A 82 0.97 -16.20 7.78
N GLU A 83 1.25 -14.96 8.17
CA GLU A 83 0.45 -14.22 9.15
C GLU A 83 -0.94 -13.89 8.58
N GLU A 84 -1.00 -13.36 7.35
CA GLU A 84 -2.26 -13.05 6.67
C GLU A 84 -3.17 -14.28 6.53
N LEU A 85 -2.60 -15.44 6.17
CA LEU A 85 -3.36 -16.68 6.08
C LEU A 85 -3.90 -17.13 7.44
N THR A 86 -3.10 -16.97 8.50
CA THR A 86 -3.52 -17.31 9.87
C THR A 86 -4.67 -16.41 10.32
N ASN A 87 -4.57 -15.11 10.04
CA ASN A 87 -5.62 -14.12 10.32
C ASN A 87 -6.90 -14.45 9.54
N MET A 88 -6.78 -14.82 8.26
CA MET A 88 -7.93 -15.27 7.47
C MET A 88 -8.59 -16.53 8.06
N ILE A 89 -7.81 -17.53 8.47
CA ILE A 89 -8.34 -18.76 9.09
C ILE A 89 -9.04 -18.42 10.42
N ALA A 90 -8.47 -17.53 11.22
CA ALA A 90 -9.09 -17.08 12.47
C ALA A 90 -10.44 -16.39 12.21
N ALA A 91 -10.50 -15.49 11.23
CA ALA A 91 -11.73 -14.83 10.81
C ALA A 91 -12.79 -15.83 10.30
N GLN A 92 -12.40 -16.81 9.48
CA GLN A 92 -13.29 -17.87 9.00
C GLN A 92 -13.83 -18.76 10.13
N ARG A 93 -12.98 -19.09 11.11
CA ARG A 93 -13.40 -19.84 12.30
C ARG A 93 -14.41 -19.04 13.13
N SER A 94 -14.16 -17.75 13.34
CA SER A 94 -15.08 -16.85 14.03
C SER A 94 -16.43 -16.79 13.32
N TYR A 95 -16.42 -16.64 11.99
CA TYR A 95 -17.65 -16.68 11.18
C TYR A 95 -18.42 -18.00 11.32
N THR A 96 -17.71 -19.13 11.28
CA THR A 96 -18.32 -20.46 11.43
C THR A 96 -18.90 -20.66 12.83
N ALA A 97 -18.18 -20.24 13.87
CA ALA A 97 -18.65 -20.30 15.25
C ALA A 97 -19.92 -19.46 15.44
N ASN A 98 -19.91 -18.21 14.95
CA ASN A 98 -21.07 -17.32 15.00
C ASN A 98 -22.26 -17.90 14.23
N SER A 99 -22.02 -18.49 13.06
CA SER A 99 -23.06 -19.15 12.26
C SER A 99 -23.65 -20.37 12.99
N LYS A 100 -22.83 -21.14 13.70
CA LYS A 100 -23.31 -22.30 14.46
C LYS A 100 -24.13 -21.88 15.68
N VAL A 101 -23.73 -20.83 16.37
CA VAL A 101 -24.51 -20.22 17.47
C VAL A 101 -25.87 -19.76 16.94
N PHE A 102 -25.90 -19.10 15.78
CA PHE A 102 -27.15 -18.66 15.15
C PHE A 102 -28.08 -19.82 14.77
N GLN A 103 -27.54 -20.89 14.16
CA GLN A 103 -28.32 -22.09 13.83
C GLN A 103 -28.92 -22.72 15.09
N THR A 104 -28.10 -22.89 16.14
CA THR A 104 -28.55 -23.49 17.39
C THR A 104 -29.64 -22.65 18.07
N GLY A 105 -29.52 -21.31 17.99
CA GLY A 105 -30.57 -20.40 18.45
C GLY A 105 -31.87 -20.52 17.64
N SER A 106 -31.77 -20.71 16.32
CA SER A 106 -32.93 -20.93 15.45
C SER A 106 -33.61 -22.26 15.76
N ASP A 107 -32.83 -23.33 15.92
CA ASP A 107 -33.34 -24.66 16.29
C ASP A 107 -34.08 -24.62 17.64
N LEU A 108 -33.53 -23.89 18.63
CA LEU A 108 -34.19 -23.69 19.93
C LEU A 108 -35.53 -22.95 19.75
N MET A 109 -35.57 -21.92 18.91
CA MET A 109 -36.79 -21.15 18.66
C MET A 109 -37.89 -22.01 18.04
N ASP A 110 -37.53 -22.87 17.08
CA ASP A 110 -38.47 -23.82 16.48
C ASP A 110 -39.03 -24.81 17.51
N VAL A 111 -38.21 -25.30 18.43
CA VAL A 111 -38.67 -26.16 19.53
C VAL A 111 -39.66 -25.42 20.43
N LEU A 112 -39.39 -24.17 20.80
CA LEU A 112 -40.27 -23.36 21.63
C LEU A 112 -41.64 -23.08 20.97
N VAL A 113 -41.65 -22.79 19.66
CA VAL A 113 -42.89 -22.58 18.89
C VAL A 113 -43.74 -23.85 18.84
N ASN A 114 -43.11 -25.01 18.65
CA ASN A 114 -43.80 -26.30 18.60
C ASN A 114 -44.30 -26.78 19.98
N LEU A 115 -43.67 -26.35 21.08
CA LEU A 115 -44.10 -26.70 22.45
C LEU A 115 -45.39 -25.99 22.89
N LYS A 116 -45.71 -24.84 22.27
CA LYS A 116 -46.93 -24.06 22.58
C LYS A 116 -48.20 -24.65 21.93
N ARG A 117 -48.06 -25.70 21.11
CA ARG A 117 -49.17 -26.37 20.42
C ARG A 117 -49.72 -27.56 21.21
#